data_AF-A0A820DSP0-F1
#
_entry.id   AF-A0A820DSP0-F1
#
_cell.length_a   1.000
_cell.length_b   1.000
_cell.length_c   1.000
_cell.angle_alpha   90.00
_cell.angle_beta   90.00
_cell.angle_gamma   90.00
#
_symmetry.space_group_name_H-M   'P 1'
#
loop_
_entity.id
_entity.type
_entity.pdbx_description
1 polymer ?
#
loop_
_entity_poly.entity_id
_entity_poly.type
_entity_poly.pdbx_seq_one_letter_code
_entity_poly.pdbx_strand_id
1 'polypeptide(L)'
;MPAGIITIRENQVLVGQSNLPDVPKNYTQTISVGQDNDIRYLVKGNLTSKTDANATIQLESYEFDVQVMNLKDKNVEVELVIQGGVQMILDSTTCKSAKVNGNQLNLPSHLEKGESRMCKINITVRLT
;
A
#
# COMPACT_ATOMS: atom_id res chain seq x y z
N MET A 1 6.01 3.44 -7.49
CA MET A 1 4.81 3.47 -6.65
C MET A 1 4.94 4.75 -5.89
N PRO A 2 3.98 5.68 -5.92
CA PRO A 2 4.14 6.89 -5.14
C PRO A 2 4.52 6.55 -3.69
N ALA A 3 5.45 7.33 -3.12
CA ALA A 3 5.87 7.15 -1.74
C ALA A 3 4.65 7.12 -0.80
N GLY A 4 4.77 6.45 0.33
CA GLY A 4 3.68 6.28 1.27
C GLY A 4 4.15 6.11 2.69
N ILE A 5 3.20 5.89 3.58
CA ILE A 5 3.41 5.67 5.00
C ILE A 5 2.62 4.44 5.42
N ILE A 6 3.31 3.48 6.03
CA ILE A 6 2.67 2.34 6.67
C ILE A 6 2.46 2.69 8.14
N THR A 7 1.25 2.45 8.64
CA THR A 7 0.85 2.76 10.01
C THR A 7 0.28 1.50 10.68
N ILE A 8 0.76 1.14 11.87
CA ILE A 8 0.16 0.08 12.70
C ILE A 8 -0.58 0.71 13.86
N ARG A 9 -1.81 0.23 14.10
CA ARG A 9 -2.58 0.59 15.28
C ARG A 9 -2.97 -0.64 16.11
N GLU A 10 -2.72 -0.57 17.41
CA GLU A 10 -3.30 -1.55 18.33
C GLU A 10 -4.45 -0.90 19.06
N ASN A 11 -5.66 -1.43 18.88
CA ASN A 11 -6.88 -0.87 19.48
C ASN A 11 -6.99 0.66 19.24
N GLN A 12 -6.80 1.09 17.98
CA GLN A 12 -6.79 2.50 17.55
C GLN A 12 -5.61 3.37 18.02
N VAL A 13 -4.67 2.84 18.81
CA VAL A 13 -3.47 3.56 19.23
C VAL A 13 -2.33 3.33 18.23
N LEU A 14 -1.68 4.40 17.77
CA LEU A 14 -0.50 4.31 16.90
C LEU A 14 0.67 3.65 17.64
N VAL A 15 1.13 2.49 17.15
CA VAL A 15 2.25 1.74 17.76
C VAL A 15 3.45 1.58 16.82
N GLY A 16 3.27 1.83 15.52
CA GLY A 16 4.35 1.70 14.55
C GLY A 16 4.07 2.54 13.31
N GLN A 17 5.11 3.12 12.74
CA GLN A 17 5.06 3.84 11.48
C GLN A 17 6.35 3.60 10.70
N SER A 18 6.24 3.48 9.38
CA SER A 18 7.41 3.39 8.51
C SER A 18 7.11 3.99 7.14
N ASN A 19 8.15 4.48 6.47
CA ASN A 19 8.01 5.05 5.15
C ASN A 19 8.05 3.95 4.10
N LEU A 20 7.11 4.01 3.16
CA LEU A 20 7.15 3.26 1.92
C LEU A 20 7.87 4.15 0.89
N PRO A 21 9.09 3.82 0.46
CA PRO A 21 9.78 4.62 -0.54
C PRO A 21 9.05 4.55 -1.88
N ASP A 22 9.39 5.45 -2.81
CA ASP A 22 8.92 5.29 -4.17
C ASP A 22 9.49 3.99 -4.76
N VAL A 23 8.59 3.09 -5.16
CA VAL A 23 8.94 1.75 -5.60
C VAL A 23 9.16 1.74 -7.12
N PRO A 24 10.40 1.55 -7.63
CA PRO A 24 10.63 1.38 -9.06
C PRO A 24 10.05 0.06 -9.59
N LYS A 25 10.01 -0.12 -10.93
CA LYS A 25 9.54 -1.38 -11.55
C LYS A 25 10.30 -2.59 -11.00
N ASN A 26 9.59 -3.69 -10.73
CA ASN A 26 10.14 -4.98 -10.28
C ASN A 26 10.89 -4.93 -8.93
N TYR A 27 10.48 -4.03 -8.04
CA TYR A 27 11.11 -3.91 -6.72
C TYR A 27 10.35 -4.70 -5.67
N THR A 28 11.10 -5.32 -4.75
CA THR A 28 10.56 -6.04 -3.60
C THR A 28 11.31 -5.58 -2.36
N GLN A 29 10.59 -5.14 -1.34
CA GLN A 29 11.18 -4.74 -0.07
C GLN A 29 10.33 -5.22 1.09
N THR A 30 11.03 -5.70 2.12
CA THR A 30 10.46 -5.93 3.44
C THR A 30 10.58 -4.64 4.24
N ILE A 31 9.45 -4.13 4.71
CA ILE A 31 9.41 -2.93 5.53
C ILE A 31 9.01 -3.37 6.94
N SER A 32 9.93 -3.16 7.89
CA SER A 32 9.60 -3.24 9.31
C SER A 32 8.93 -1.95 9.73
N VAL A 33 7.87 -2.06 10.53
CA VAL A 33 7.03 -0.92 10.88
C VAL A 33 7.20 -0.59 12.36
N GLY A 34 8.25 0.16 12.68
CA GLY A 34 8.57 0.61 14.05
C GLY A 34 9.46 -0.34 14.86
N GLN A 35 9.45 -0.19 16.19
CA GLN A 35 10.18 -1.06 17.14
C GLN A 35 9.61 -2.49 17.21
N ASP A 36 8.48 -2.71 16.55
CA ASP A 36 7.69 -3.92 16.59
C ASP A 36 8.01 -4.81 15.38
N ASN A 37 8.98 -5.71 15.57
CA ASN A 37 9.47 -6.61 14.51
C ASN A 37 8.48 -7.72 14.14
N ASP A 38 7.34 -7.80 14.85
CA ASP A 38 6.35 -8.87 14.72
C ASP A 38 5.26 -8.55 13.69
N ILE A 39 5.28 -7.37 13.06
CA ILE A 39 4.43 -7.08 11.90
C ILE A 39 5.31 -6.74 10.71
N ARG A 40 5.11 -7.48 9.62
CA ARG A 40 5.93 -7.33 8.41
C ARG A 40 5.07 -7.04 7.19
N TYR A 41 5.56 -6.09 6.41
CA TYR A 41 5.03 -5.77 5.09
C TYR A 41 6.03 -6.20 4.02
N LEU A 42 5.54 -6.96 3.05
CA LEU A 42 6.25 -7.21 1.80
C LEU A 42 5.48 -6.53 0.68
N VAL A 43 6.12 -5.58 0.01
CA VAL A 43 5.52 -4.89 -1.14
C VAL A 43 6.28 -5.30 -2.38
N LYS A 44 5.57 -5.85 -3.36
CA LYS A 44 6.08 -6.12 -4.70
C LYS A 44 5.25 -5.33 -5.70
N GLY A 45 5.91 -4.51 -6.51
CA GLY A 45 5.24 -3.59 -7.43
C GLY A 45 5.76 -3.69 -8.86
N ASN A 46 4.81 -3.64 -9.80
CA ASN A 46 5.08 -3.47 -11.22
C ASN A 46 4.43 -2.17 -11.70
N LEU A 47 5.24 -1.28 -12.29
CA LEU A 47 4.75 -0.06 -12.93
C LEU A 47 4.61 -0.29 -14.43
N THR A 48 3.42 -0.03 -14.95
CA THR A 48 3.13 -0.01 -16.37
C THR A 48 2.65 1.39 -16.74
N SER A 49 3.55 2.19 -17.31
CA SER A 49 3.23 3.53 -17.82
C SER A 49 2.58 3.39 -19.20
N LYS A 50 1.43 4.02 -19.42
CA LYS A 50 0.77 4.11 -20.73
C LYS A 50 0.57 5.58 -21.06
N THR A 51 1.50 6.14 -21.82
CA THR A 51 1.33 7.47 -22.39
C THR A 51 0.48 7.36 -23.66
N ASP A 52 -0.71 7.96 -23.66
CA ASP A 52 -1.46 8.16 -24.90
C ASP A 52 -0.80 9.34 -25.64
N ALA A 53 -0.28 9.08 -26.85
CA ALA A 53 0.46 10.06 -27.65
C ALA A 53 -0.39 11.28 -28.05
N ASN A 54 -1.72 11.21 -27.93
CA ASN A 54 -2.64 12.29 -28.26
C ASN A 54 -3.25 13.00 -27.04
N ALA A 55 -2.95 12.57 -25.81
CA ALA A 55 -3.53 13.14 -24.60
C ALA A 55 -2.56 14.13 -23.91
N THR A 56 -3.07 15.29 -23.51
CA THR A 56 -2.35 16.27 -22.66
C THR A 56 -2.07 15.76 -21.24
N ILE A 57 -2.52 14.55 -20.91
CA ILE A 57 -2.51 13.97 -19.57
C ILE A 57 -1.82 12.61 -19.66
N GLN A 58 -0.74 12.45 -18.91
CA GLN A 58 -0.05 11.17 -18.82
C GLN A 58 -0.70 10.32 -17.72
N LEU A 59 -1.07 9.08 -18.05
CA LEU A 59 -1.62 8.12 -17.11
C LEU A 59 -0.59 7.02 -16.84
N GLU A 60 -0.40 6.69 -15.58
CA GLU A 60 0.44 5.54 -15.22
C GLU A 60 -0.33 4.57 -14.36
N SER A 61 -0.34 3.31 -14.75
CA SER A 61 -0.97 2.25 -14.00
C SER A 61 0.09 1.50 -13.19
N TYR A 62 -0.23 1.24 -11.94
CA TYR A 62 0.61 0.49 -11.03
C TYR A 62 -0.14 -0.73 -10.51
N GLU A 63 0.51 -1.89 -10.57
CA GLU A 63 0.03 -3.13 -9.99
C GLU A 63 0.91 -3.50 -8.79
N PHE A 64 0.28 -3.82 -7.66
CA PHE A 64 0.96 -4.13 -6.41
C PHE A 64 0.43 -5.41 -5.80
N ASP A 65 1.35 -6.25 -5.36
CA ASP A 65 1.11 -7.32 -4.40
C ASP A 65 1.65 -6.84 -3.04
N VAL A 66 0.75 -6.58 -2.10
CA VAL A 66 1.07 -6.27 -0.71
C VAL A 66 0.77 -7.50 0.13
N GLN A 67 1.78 -8.06 0.77
CA GLN A 67 1.60 -9.10 1.78
C GLN A 67 1.79 -8.50 3.16
N VAL A 68 0.83 -8.73 4.05
CA VAL A 68 0.88 -8.31 5.44
C VAL A 68 0.85 -9.54 6.33
N MET A 69 1.79 -9.62 7.26
CA MET A 69 1.93 -10.74 8.18
C MET A 69 1.90 -10.24 9.62
N ASN A 70 1.02 -10.83 10.43
CA ASN A 70 0.98 -10.63 11.87
C ASN A 70 1.64 -11.82 12.58
N LEU A 71 2.83 -11.61 13.12
CA LEU A 71 3.58 -12.61 13.89
C LEU A 71 3.31 -12.53 15.40
N LYS A 72 2.43 -11.62 15.83
CA LYS A 72 2.03 -11.52 17.23
C LYS A 72 1.10 -12.64 17.66
N ASP A 73 1.06 -12.85 18.97
CA ASP A 73 0.13 -13.76 19.65
C ASP A 73 -1.27 -13.15 19.90
N LYS A 74 -1.57 -12.00 19.29
CA LYS A 74 -2.83 -11.26 19.40
C LYS A 74 -3.24 -10.64 18.07
N ASN A 75 -4.51 -10.23 17.98
CA ASN A 75 -5.05 -9.55 16.80
C ASN A 75 -4.58 -8.09 16.76
N VAL A 76 -4.42 -7.53 15.55
CA VAL A 76 -3.92 -6.17 15.32
C VAL A 76 -4.69 -5.47 14.21
N GLU A 77 -4.79 -4.15 14.29
CA GLU A 77 -5.34 -3.33 13.21
C GLU A 77 -4.20 -2.63 12.46
N VAL A 78 -4.18 -2.77 11.15
CA VAL A 78 -3.10 -2.20 10.36
C VAL A 78 -3.65 -1.36 9.23
N GLU A 79 -3.03 -0.21 8.97
CA GLU A 79 -3.42 0.70 7.91
C GLU A 79 -2.20 1.05 7.07
N LEU A 80 -2.17 0.54 5.83
CA LEU A 80 -1.25 1.05 4.83
C LEU A 80 -1.88 2.28 4.17
N VAL A 81 -1.18 3.41 4.28
CA VAL A 81 -1.55 4.69 3.68
C VAL A 81 -0.55 5.03 2.59
N ILE A 82 -0.97 5.03 1.34
CA ILE A 82 -0.11 5.42 0.22
C ILE A 82 -0.51 6.82 -0.18
N GLN A 83 0.44 7.75 -0.30
CA GLN A 83 0.14 9.14 -0.58
C GLN A 83 0.93 9.63 -1.80
N GLY A 84 0.22 9.79 -2.91
CA GLY A 84 0.81 10.34 -4.13
C GLY A 84 0.83 11.86 -4.12
N GLY A 85 1.78 12.45 -4.85
CA GLY A 85 1.69 13.87 -5.24
C GLY A 85 0.63 14.13 -6.32
N VAL A 86 -0.08 13.10 -6.76
CA VAL A 86 -0.98 13.09 -7.90
C VAL A 86 -2.29 12.38 -7.56
N GLN A 87 -3.34 12.70 -8.31
CA GLN A 87 -4.65 12.06 -8.12
C GLN A 87 -4.54 10.56 -8.41
N MET A 88 -5.02 9.75 -7.48
CA MET A 88 -5.07 8.30 -7.61
C MET A 88 -6.49 7.85 -7.94
N ILE A 89 -6.59 6.78 -8.70
CA ILE A 89 -7.83 6.09 -9.03
C ILE A 89 -7.60 4.63 -8.70
N LEU A 90 -8.48 4.04 -7.87
CA LEU A 90 -8.44 2.61 -7.58
C LEU A 90 -9.14 1.87 -8.71
N ASP A 91 -8.37 1.12 -9.50
CA ASP A 91 -8.93 0.35 -10.62
C ASP A 91 -9.52 -0.97 -10.10
N SER A 92 -8.75 -1.69 -9.28
CA SER A 92 -9.23 -2.92 -8.64
C SER A 92 -8.41 -3.27 -7.40
N THR A 93 -9.00 -4.07 -6.52
CA THR A 93 -8.31 -4.62 -5.36
C THR A 93 -8.91 -5.95 -4.91
N THR A 94 -8.10 -6.82 -4.31
CA THR A 94 -8.59 -7.99 -3.56
C THR A 94 -8.85 -7.68 -2.08
N CYS A 95 -8.46 -6.49 -1.60
CA CYS A 95 -8.67 -6.08 -0.23
C CYS A 95 -10.05 -5.41 -0.11
N LYS A 96 -11.00 -6.07 0.57
CA LYS A 96 -12.38 -5.57 0.71
C LYS A 96 -12.51 -4.16 1.29
N SER A 97 -11.47 -3.70 1.98
CA SER A 97 -11.41 -2.44 2.71
C SER A 97 -10.61 -1.34 2.01
N ALA A 98 -10.00 -1.60 0.84
CA ALA A 98 -9.20 -0.58 0.18
C ALA A 98 -10.07 0.60 -0.29
N LYS A 99 -9.62 1.82 -0.03
CA LYS A 99 -10.31 3.05 -0.42
C LYS A 99 -9.31 4.07 -0.92
N VAL A 100 -9.66 4.78 -2.01
CA VAL A 100 -8.92 5.96 -2.45
C VAL A 100 -9.68 7.22 -2.06
N ASN A 101 -8.97 8.18 -1.49
CA ASN A 101 -9.46 9.51 -1.17
C ASN A 101 -8.51 10.55 -1.78
N GLY A 102 -8.86 11.07 -2.96
CA GLY A 102 -8.04 12.03 -3.70
C GLY A 102 -6.69 11.46 -4.13
N ASN A 103 -5.63 11.84 -3.41
CA ASN A 103 -4.25 11.41 -3.62
C ASN A 103 -3.77 10.42 -2.55
N GLN A 104 -4.70 9.77 -1.84
CA GLN A 104 -4.38 8.82 -0.78
C GLN A 104 -5.10 7.49 -1.00
N LEU A 105 -4.38 6.36 -0.92
CA LEU A 105 -4.94 5.01 -0.90
C LEU A 105 -4.77 4.43 0.50
N ASN A 106 -5.88 4.06 1.13
CA ASN A 106 -5.92 3.47 2.45
C ASN A 106 -6.33 2.01 2.38
N LEU A 107 -5.56 1.14 3.04
CA LEU A 107 -5.81 -0.29 3.15
C LEU A 107 -5.89 -0.68 4.63
N PRO A 108 -7.06 -0.48 5.28
CA PRO A 108 -7.29 -0.97 6.62
C PRO A 108 -7.35 -2.50 6.61
N SER A 109 -6.65 -3.15 7.50
CA SER A 109 -6.65 -4.60 7.67
C SER A 109 -6.69 -4.95 9.14
N HIS A 110 -7.80 -5.54 9.59
CA HIS A 110 -7.79 -6.36 10.80
C HIS A 110 -7.05 -7.66 10.47
N LEU A 111 -6.00 -7.97 11.23
CA LEU A 111 -5.23 -9.20 11.11
C LEU A 111 -5.38 -10.00 12.39
N GLU A 112 -5.78 -11.25 12.24
CA GLU A 112 -5.80 -12.20 13.35
C GLU A 112 -4.37 -12.62 13.73
N LYS A 113 -4.23 -13.15 14.94
CA LYS A 113 -2.99 -13.79 15.42
C LYS A 113 -2.44 -14.77 14.37
N GLY A 114 -1.18 -14.60 13.96
CA GLY A 114 -0.52 -15.48 13.00
C GLY A 114 -1.00 -15.37 11.56
N GLU A 115 -1.92 -14.43 11.25
CA GLU A 115 -2.48 -14.30 9.91
C GLU A 115 -1.45 -13.73 8.92
N SER A 116 -1.43 -14.31 7.72
CA SER A 116 -0.76 -13.73 6.55
C SER A 116 -1.79 -13.48 5.46
N ARG A 117 -1.95 -12.21 5.07
CA ARG A 117 -2.91 -11.80 4.04
C ARG A 117 -2.17 -11.21 2.84
N MET A 118 -2.59 -11.60 1.65
CA MET A 118 -2.10 -11.05 0.39
C MET A 118 -3.17 -10.17 -0.25
N CYS A 119 -2.74 -9.00 -0.71
CA CYS A 119 -3.56 -7.90 -1.14
C CYS A 119 -3.05 -7.43 -2.51
N LYS A 120 -3.82 -7.68 -3.56
CA LYS A 120 -3.53 -7.17 -4.90
C LYS A 120 -4.24 -5.85 -5.09
N ILE A 121 -3.53 -4.88 -5.65
CA ILE A 121 -4.02 -3.51 -5.79
C ILE A 121 -3.55 -2.98 -7.13
N ASN A 122 -4.49 -2.56 -7.96
CA ASN A 122 -4.21 -1.84 -9.18
C ASN A 122 -4.73 -0.41 -9.04
N ILE A 123 -3.84 0.55 -9.22
CA ILE A 123 -4.19 1.98 -9.26
C ILE A 123 -3.71 2.60 -10.56
N THR A 124 -4.45 3.61 -11.02
CA THR A 124 -3.99 4.52 -12.07
C THR A 124 -3.78 5.89 -11.45
N VAL A 125 -2.63 6.49 -11.74
CA VAL A 125 -2.32 7.86 -11.33
C VAL A 125 -2.39 8.78 -12.54
N ARG A 126 -2.89 9.99 -12.30
CA ARG A 126 -2.99 11.03 -13.32
C ARG A 126 -1.86 12.04 -13.15
N LEU A 127 -0.90 12.03 -14.06
CA LEU A 127 0.17 13.02 -14.14
C LEU A 127 -0.33 14.21 -14.98
N THR A 128 -0.25 15.41 -14.40
CA THR A 128 -0.52 16.69 -15.06
C THR A 128 0.74 17.30 -15.65
#